data_AF-A0A2T0BSN1-F1
#
_entry.id   AF-A0A2T0BSN1-F1
#
_cell.length_a   1.000
_cell.length_b   1.000
_cell.length_c   1.000
_cell.angle_alpha   90.00
_cell.angle_beta   90.00
_cell.angle_gamma   90.00
#
_symmetry.space_group_name_H-M   'P 1'
#
loop_
_entity.id
_entity.type
_entity.pdbx_description
1 polymer ?
#
loop_
_entity_poly.entity_id
_entity_poly.type
_entity_poly.pdbx_seq_one_letter_code
_entity_poly.pdbx_strand_id
1 'polypeptide(L)' 'MLEKADIDKPLTIHQLRHTFASRALKAGVSISVVSQWLGHADISTTYDTYIHVFKKEKEEALKLLEAM' A
#
# COMPACT_ATOMS: atom_id res chain seq x y z
N MET A 1 -3.51 4.32 -24.78
CA MET A 1 -3.98 4.78 -23.45
C MET A 1 -2.81 5.15 -22.54
N LEU A 2 -1.76 4.33 -22.43
CA LEU A 2 -0.56 4.67 -21.66
C LEU A 2 0.31 5.77 -22.32
N GLU A 3 0.45 5.77 -23.66
CA GLU A 3 1.10 6.87 -24.41
C GLU A 3 0.45 8.25 -24.20
N LYS A 4 -0.86 8.30 -23.89
CA LYS A 4 -1.55 9.57 -23.63
C LYS A 4 -1.29 10.10 -22.21
N ALA A 5 -0.74 9.27 -21.33
CA ALA A 5 -0.46 9.60 -19.94
C ALA A 5 1.02 9.92 -19.69
N ASP A 6 1.86 9.93 -20.74
CA ASP A 6 3.31 10.21 -20.67
C ASP A 6 4.06 9.28 -19.67
N ILE A 7 3.65 8.00 -19.64
CA ILE A 7 4.27 6.99 -18.78
C ILE A 7 5.20 6.12 -19.63
N ASP A 8 6.48 6.46 -19.63
CA ASP A 8 7.54 5.70 -20.33
C ASP A 8 7.89 4.36 -19.66
N LYS A 9 7.42 4.13 -18.43
CA LYS A 9 7.71 2.90 -17.69
C LYS A 9 6.69 1.82 -18.02
N PRO A 10 7.12 0.57 -18.28
CA PRO A 10 6.21 -0.53 -18.53
C PRO A 10 5.30 -0.75 -17.31
N LEU A 11 4.00 -0.54 -17.52
CA LEU A 11 2.98 -0.78 -16.50
C LEU A 11 2.61 -2.28 -16.49
N THR A 12 2.88 -2.97 -15.39
CA THR A 12 2.53 -4.39 -15.24
C THR A 12 1.35 -4.58 -14.29
N ILE A 13 0.66 -5.73 -14.40
CA ILE A 13 -0.40 -6.13 -13.47
C ILE A 13 0.12 -6.18 -12.01
N HIS A 14 1.40 -6.53 -11.82
CA HIS A 14 2.03 -6.50 -10.51
C HIS A 14 2.11 -5.07 -9.93
N GLN A 15 2.43 -4.07 -10.75
CA GLN A 15 2.45 -2.66 -10.28
C GLN A 15 1.05 -2.14 -9.94
N LEU A 16 0.02 -2.58 -10.68
CA LEU A 16 -1.36 -2.29 -10.32
C LEU A 16 -1.74 -2.92 -8.97
N ARG A 17 -1.33 -4.18 -8.74
CA ARG A 17 -1.50 -4.87 -7.45
C ARG A 17 -0.86 -4.09 -6.30
N HIS A 18 0.37 -3.60 -6.49
CA HIS A 18 1.06 -2.77 -5.51
C HIS A 18 0.36 -1.42 -5.27
N THR A 19 -0.13 -0.79 -6.33
CA THR A 19 -0.88 0.46 -6.24
C THR A 19 -2.19 0.28 -5.48
N PHE A 20 -2.93 -0.79 -5.77
CA PHE A 20 -4.17 -1.13 -5.08
C PHE A 20 -3.92 -1.36 -3.57
N ALA A 21 -2.99 -2.25 -3.24
CA ALA A 21 -2.69 -2.60 -1.85
C ALA A 21 -2.23 -1.38 -1.03
N SER A 22 -1.29 -0.60 -1.56
CA SER A 22 -0.79 0.60 -0.87
C SER A 22 -1.88 1.66 -0.66
N ARG A 23 -2.81 1.82 -1.60
CA ARG A 23 -3.95 2.76 -1.45
C ARG A 23 -4.97 2.25 -0.45
N ALA A 24 -5.28 0.96 -0.44
CA ALA A 24 -6.21 0.37 0.53
C ALA A 24 -5.67 0.52 1.96
N LEU A 25 -4.39 0.23 2.18
CA LEU A 25 -3.76 0.40 3.50
C LEU A 25 -3.79 1.86 3.96
N LYS A 26 -3.44 2.82 3.08
CA LYS A 26 -3.53 4.26 3.39
C LYS A 26 -4.94 4.77 3.66
N ALA A 27 -5.95 4.07 3.16
CA ALA A 27 -7.36 4.38 3.45
C ALA A 27 -7.82 3.81 4.81
N GLY A 28 -6.91 3.19 5.58
CA GLY A 28 -7.19 2.60 6.88
C GLY A 28 -7.73 1.17 6.83
N VAL A 29 -7.67 0.50 5.66
CA VAL A 29 -8.06 -0.91 5.57
C VAL A 29 -7.01 -1.78 6.27
N SER A 30 -7.47 -2.73 7.09
CA SER A 30 -6.57 -3.61 7.82
C SER A 30 -5.73 -4.48 6.89
N ILE A 31 -4.50 -4.77 7.31
CA ILE A 31 -3.58 -5.55 6.49
C ILE A 31 -4.04 -6.99 6.25
N SER A 32 -4.78 -7.57 7.21
CA SER A 32 -5.36 -8.89 7.06
C SER A 32 -6.39 -8.94 5.92
N VAL A 33 -7.23 -7.91 5.81
CA VAL A 33 -8.23 -7.79 4.74
C VAL A 33 -7.55 -7.59 3.39
N VAL A 34 -6.55 -6.70 3.32
CA VAL A 34 -5.79 -6.50 2.08
C VAL A 34 -5.08 -7.80 1.67
N SER A 35 -4.48 -8.52 2.62
CA SER A 35 -3.83 -9.81 2.35
C SER A 35 -4.79 -10.85 1.78
N GLN A 36 -6.02 -10.91 2.29
CA GLN A 36 -7.07 -11.79 1.78
C GLN A 36 -7.50 -11.42 0.35
N TRP A 37 -7.69 -10.12 0.06
CA TRP A 37 -8.00 -9.67 -1.31
C TRP A 37 -6.88 -9.95 -2.31
N LEU A 38 -5.63 -9.90 -1.85
CA LEU A 38 -4.49 -10.29 -2.66
C LEU A 38 -4.35 -11.81 -2.79
N GLY A 39 -5.03 -12.61 -1.95
CA GLY A 39 -4.92 -14.06 -1.97
C GLY A 39 -3.56 -14.57 -1.49
N HIS A 40 -2.89 -13.83 -0.59
CA HIS A 40 -1.65 -14.30 0.02
C HIS A 40 -1.97 -15.33 1.11
N ALA A 41 -1.32 -16.49 1.03
CA ALA A 41 -1.48 -17.57 2.00
C ALA A 41 -0.94 -17.19 3.39
N ASP A 42 0.05 -16.30 3.43
CA ASP A 42 0.60 -15.74 4.66
C ASP A 42 0.47 -14.21 4.65
N ILE A 43 -0.06 -13.66 5.76
CA ILE A 43 -0.17 -12.22 5.99
C ILE A 43 1.21 -11.55 6.03
N SER A 44 2.25 -12.26 6.48
CA SER A 44 3.63 -11.75 6.52
C SER A 44 4.08 -11.25 5.15
N THR A 45 3.69 -11.93 4.07
CA THR A 45 4.04 -11.53 2.70
C THR A 45 3.49 -10.14 2.37
N THR A 46 2.25 -9.85 2.77
CA THR A 46 1.65 -8.53 2.60
C THR A 46 2.30 -7.50 3.53
N TYR A 47 2.57 -7.88 4.78
CA TYR A 47 3.22 -7.03 5.77
C TYR A 47 4.62 -6.58 5.32
N ASP A 48 5.48 -7.52 4.98
CA ASP A 48 6.87 -7.24 4.61
C ASP A 48 6.94 -6.40 3.32
N THR A 49 6.04 -6.64 2.37
CA THR A 49 5.96 -5.88 1.11
C THR A 49 5.54 -4.43 1.35
N TYR A 50 4.59 -4.17 2.24
CA TYR A 50 3.99 -2.84 2.42
C TYR A 50 4.33 -2.16 3.76
N ILE A 51 5.31 -2.68 4.50
CA ILE A 51 5.72 -2.17 5.82
C ILE A 51 6.04 -0.67 5.81
N HIS A 52 6.55 -0.18 4.67
CA HIS A 52 6.88 1.22 4.48
C HIS A 52 5.67 2.16 4.55
N VAL A 53 4.46 1.67 4.27
CA VAL A 53 3.21 2.46 4.38
C VAL A 53 2.96 2.79 5.86
N PHE A 54 3.12 1.81 6.74
CA PHE A 54 2.92 1.98 8.18
C PHE A 54 3.99 2.85 8.84
N LYS A 55 5.24 2.87 8.33
CA LYS A 55 6.27 3.78 8.83
C LYS A 55 5.82 5.24 8.74
N LYS A 56 5.22 5.61 7.61
CA LYS A 56 4.69 6.95 7.38
C LYS A 56 3.49 7.24 8.28
N GLU A 57 2.55 6.31 8.40
CA GLU A 57 1.40 6.46 9.31
C GLU A 57 1.85 6.62 10.77
N LYS A 58 2.88 5.88 11.21
CA LYS A 58 3.43 6.01 12.56
C LYS A 58 4.01 7.40 12.81
N GLU A 59 4.77 7.95 11.87
CA GLU A 59 5.32 9.31 11.97
C GLU A 59 4.22 10.37 12.00
N GLU A 60 3.17 10.21 11.18
CA GLU A 60 2.01 11.11 11.17
C GLU A 60 1.22 11.01 12.48
N ALA A 61 1.01 9.80 13.01
CA ALA A 61 0.34 9.58 14.29
C ALA A 61 1.14 10.18 15.46
N LEU A 62 2.46 10.08 15.45
CA LEU A 62 3.32 10.69 16.48
C LEU A 62 3.18 12.21 16.49
N LYS A 63 3.20 12.85 15.31
CA LYS A 63 3.00 14.31 15.19
C LYS A 63 1.65 14.77 15.71
N LEU A 64 0.59 13.98 15.47
CA LEU A 64 -0.76 14.29 15.97
C LEU A 64 -0.82 14.22 17.50
N LEU A 65 -0.12 13.26 18.12
CA LEU A 65 -0.03 13.15 19.57
C LEU A 65 0.81 14.28 20.19
N GLU A 66 1.90 14.69 19.54
CA GLU A 66 2.74 15.81 20.01
C GLU A 66 2.05 17.17 19.88
N ALA A 67 1.06 17.29 18.98
CA ALA A 67 0.29 18.51 18.74
C ALA A 67 -0.99 18.62 19.59
N MET A 68 -1.28 17.60 20.44
CA MET A 68 -2.39 17.57 21.39
C MET A 68 -1.98 18.11 22.75
#